data_AF-A0A958CJX4-F1
#
_entry.id   AF-A0A958CJX4-F1
#
_cell.length_a   1.000
_cell.length_b   1.000
_cell.length_c   1.000
_cell.angle_alpha   90.00
_cell.angle_beta   90.00
_cell.angle_gamma   90.00
#
_symmetry.space_group_name_H-M   'P 1'
#
loop_
_entity.id
_entity.type
_entity.pdbx_description
1 polymer ?
#
loop_
_entity_poly.entity_id
_entity_poly.type
_entity_poly.pdbx_seq_one_letter_code
_entity_poly.pdbx_strand_id
1 'polypeptide(L)'
;MHRPLRALLVVLGAAGLLAAVVFFLQLSWIGSIWPWPTSRLSNIFLSSILAAASAPVLWIGLSGELAAITGGALNFLATYGGMAIYAAG
;
A
#
# COMPACT_ATOMS: atom_id res chain seq x y z
N MET A 1 25.18 -0.70 -1.19
CA MET A 1 24.94 0.06 0.07
C MET A 1 23.45 0.42 0.17
N HIS A 2 22.57 -0.53 0.52
CA HIS A 2 21.09 -0.29 0.47
C HIS A 2 20.34 -0.69 1.75
N ARG A 3 21.07 -0.88 2.86
CA ARG A 3 20.49 -1.23 4.18
C ARG A 3 19.38 -0.27 4.64
N PRO A 4 19.51 1.07 4.53
CA PRO A 4 18.44 1.97 4.97
C PRO A 4 17.18 1.83 4.12
N LEU A 5 17.32 1.65 2.80
CA LEU A 5 16.19 1.46 1.89
C LEU A 5 15.44 0.15 2.19
N ARG A 6 16.16 -0.94 2.43
CA ARG A 6 15.55 -2.22 2.83
C ARG A 6 14.79 -2.11 4.15
N ALA A 7 15.41 -1.48 5.15
CA ALA A 7 14.76 -1.25 6.44
C ALA A 7 13.48 -0.44 6.28
N LEU A 8 13.52 0.62 5.47
CA LEU A 8 12.35 1.45 5.17
C LEU A 8 11.23 0.62 4.50
N LEU A 9 11.54 -0.20 3.49
CA LEU A 9 10.56 -1.04 2.81
C LEU A 9 9.91 -2.06 3.75
N VAL A 10 10.70 -2.67 4.65
CA VAL A 10 10.17 -3.59 5.66
C VAL A 10 9.23 -2.86 6.62
N VAL A 11 9.64 -1.69 7.13
CA VAL A 11 8.83 -0.90 8.06
C VAL A 11 7.53 -0.45 7.40
N LEU A 12 7.59 0.08 6.18
CA LEU A 12 6.41 0.54 5.44
C LEU A 12 5.48 -0.61 5.08
N GLY A 13 6.01 -1.73 4.60
CA GLY A 13 5.22 -2.92 4.29
C GLY A 13 4.54 -3.51 5.53
N ALA A 14 5.26 -3.59 6.66
CA ALA A 14 4.69 -4.05 7.92
C ALA A 14 3.61 -3.10 8.44
N ALA A 15 3.86 -1.78 8.42
CA ALA A 15 2.88 -0.78 8.83
C ALA A 15 1.61 -0.82 7.97
N GLY A 16 1.75 -1.00 6.65
CA GLY A 16 0.63 -1.14 5.73
C GLY A 16 -0.18 -2.43 5.96
N LEU A 17 0.47 -3.56 6.27
CA LEU A 17 -0.23 -4.79 6.65
C LEU A 17 -0.96 -4.64 8.00
N LEU A 18 -0.36 -3.96 8.98
CA LEU A 18 -1.04 -3.65 10.24
C LEU A 18 -2.28 -2.78 9.99
N ALA A 19 -2.18 -1.76 9.14
CA ALA A 19 -3.32 -0.95 8.73
C ALA A 19 -4.39 -1.82 8.04
N ALA A 20 -4.02 -2.75 7.16
CA ALA A 20 -4.97 -3.68 6.53
C ALA A 20 -5.75 -4.52 7.57
N VAL A 21 -5.07 -5.01 8.61
CA VAL A 21 -5.69 -5.76 9.72
C VAL A 21 -6.64 -4.85 10.51
N VAL A 22 -6.22 -3.62 10.79
CA VAL A 22 -7.04 -2.62 11.50
C VAL A 22 -8.35 -2.37 10.74
N PHE A 23 -8.29 -2.12 9.44
CA PHE A 23 -9.48 -1.91 8.59
C PHE A 23 -10.38 -3.16 8.52
N PHE A 24 -9.79 -4.35 8.44
CA PHE A 24 -10.55 -5.62 8.42
C PHE A 24 -11.32 -5.86 9.72
N LEU A 25 -10.66 -5.64 10.86
CA LEU A 25 -11.24 -5.85 12.20
C LEU A 25 -12.21 -4.73 12.62
N GLN A 26 -12.38 -3.68 11.81
CA GLN A 26 -13.31 -2.58 12.07
C GLN A 26 -13.03 -1.85 13.39
N LEU A 27 -11.76 -1.75 13.78
CA LEU A 27 -11.39 -1.14 15.04
C LEU A 27 -11.79 0.34 15.09
N SER A 28 -12.23 0.82 16.27
CA SER A 28 -12.81 2.16 16.48
C SER A 28 -11.89 3.32 16.08
N TRP A 29 -10.57 3.11 16.14
CA TRP A 29 -9.57 4.09 15.70
C TRP A 29 -9.39 4.22 14.17
N ILE A 30 -10.10 3.45 13.34
CA ILE A 30 -10.05 3.63 11.87
C ILE A 30 -10.37 5.07 11.48
N GLY A 31 -11.35 5.70 12.15
CA GLY A 31 -11.72 7.09 11.89
C GLY A 31 -10.62 8.12 12.22
N SER A 32 -9.60 7.73 12.98
CA SER A 32 -8.42 8.59 13.22
C SER A 32 -7.36 8.49 12.12
N ILE A 33 -7.31 7.37 11.39
CA ILE A 33 -6.39 7.13 10.28
C ILE A 33 -7.03 7.60 8.97
N TRP A 34 -8.33 7.36 8.81
CA TRP A 34 -9.08 7.66 7.61
C TRP A 34 -10.17 8.69 7.91
N PRO A 35 -10.01 9.94 7.44
CA PRO A 35 -10.90 11.04 7.83
C PRO A 35 -12.26 10.99 7.12
N TRP A 36 -12.42 10.12 6.12
CA TRP A 36 -13.65 10.04 5.33
C TRP A 36 -14.63 9.04 5.95
N PRO A 37 -15.94 9.30 5.89
CA PRO A 37 -16.94 8.35 6.35
C PRO A 37 -16.89 7.07 5.51
N THR A 38 -16.74 5.92 6.17
CA THR A 38 -16.61 4.61 5.52
C THR A 38 -17.70 3.65 5.98
N SER A 39 -18.16 2.79 5.07
CA SER A 39 -19.00 1.63 5.40
C SER A 39 -18.15 0.39 5.73
N ARG A 40 -18.77 -0.66 6.31
CA ARG A 40 -18.11 -1.97 6.52
C ARG A 40 -17.50 -2.53 5.24
N LEU A 41 -18.21 -2.46 4.12
CA LEU A 41 -17.74 -3.00 2.85
C LEU A 41 -16.57 -2.18 2.29
N SER A 42 -16.62 -0.86 2.42
CA SER A 42 -15.51 0.04 2.07
C SER A 42 -14.25 -0.30 2.87
N ASN A 43 -14.39 -0.59 4.16
CA ASN A 43 -13.25 -0.96 5.01
C ASN A 43 -12.62 -2.30 4.61
N ILE A 44 -13.41 -3.30 4.26
CA ILE A 44 -12.91 -4.59 3.77
C ILE A 44 -12.19 -4.40 2.42
N PHE A 45 -12.73 -3.57 1.54
CA PHE A 45 -12.09 -3.23 0.27
C PHE A 45 -10.77 -2.48 0.45
N LEU A 46 -10.72 -1.50 1.36
CA LEU A 46 -9.48 -0.81 1.70
C LEU A 46 -8.47 -1.79 2.28
N SER A 47 -8.88 -2.65 3.22
CA SER A 47 -8.03 -3.69 3.78
C SER A 47 -7.41 -4.59 2.70
N SER A 48 -8.19 -5.05 1.72
CA SER A 48 -7.66 -5.92 0.67
C SER A 48 -6.65 -5.21 -0.24
N ILE A 49 -6.89 -3.96 -0.62
CA ILE A 49 -5.93 -3.18 -1.42
C ILE A 49 -4.66 -2.88 -0.62
N LEU A 50 -4.80 -2.49 0.65
CA LEU A 50 -3.65 -2.26 1.54
C LEU A 50 -2.83 -3.54 1.69
N ALA A 51 -3.46 -4.69 1.89
CA ALA A 51 -2.77 -5.97 1.98
C ALA A 51 -2.05 -6.32 0.67
N ALA A 52 -2.74 -6.18 -0.47
CA ALA A 52 -2.19 -6.47 -1.79
C ALA A 52 -1.00 -5.57 -2.15
N ALA A 53 -1.02 -4.29 -1.76
CA ALA A 53 0.08 -3.36 -1.99
C ALA A 53 1.25 -3.55 -1.00
N SER A 54 0.95 -3.84 0.27
CA SER A 54 1.96 -3.91 1.33
C SER A 54 2.76 -5.21 1.31
N ALA A 55 2.14 -6.32 0.91
CA ALA A 55 2.79 -7.63 0.80
C ALA A 55 4.04 -7.62 -0.13
N PRO A 56 3.98 -7.14 -1.38
CA PRO A 56 5.15 -7.07 -2.25
C PRO A 56 6.19 -6.07 -1.73
N VAL A 57 5.78 -4.93 -1.16
CA VAL A 57 6.71 -3.95 -0.55
C VAL A 57 7.52 -4.58 0.58
N LEU A 58 6.85 -5.31 1.48
CA LEU A 58 7.50 -6.04 2.56
C LEU A 58 8.46 -7.11 2.00
N TRP A 59 8.02 -7.88 1.00
CA TRP A 59 8.83 -8.91 0.37
C TRP A 59 10.09 -8.35 -0.31
N ILE A 60 10.01 -7.21 -0.98
CA ILE A 60 11.17 -6.54 -1.59
C ILE A 60 12.18 -6.13 -0.51
N GLY A 61 11.69 -5.58 0.62
CA GLY A 61 12.56 -5.24 1.75
C GLY A 61 13.28 -6.46 2.34
N LEU A 62 12.54 -7.56 2.55
CA LEU A 62 13.04 -8.81 3.11
C LEU A 62 14.01 -9.53 2.17
N SER A 63 13.65 -9.73 0.90
CA SER A 63 14.50 -10.37 -0.12
C SER A 63 15.74 -9.54 -0.46
N GLY A 64 15.61 -8.21 -0.42
CA GLY A 64 16.68 -7.30 -0.83
C GLY A 64 16.80 -7.11 -2.35
N GLU A 65 15.89 -7.70 -3.13
CA GLU A 65 15.81 -7.59 -4.58
C GLU A 65 15.18 -6.25 -5.00
N LEU A 66 15.95 -5.16 -4.86
CA LEU A 66 15.46 -3.80 -5.12
C LEU A 66 15.09 -3.56 -6.58
N ALA A 67 15.58 -4.37 -7.51
CA ALA A 67 15.17 -4.32 -8.92
C ALA A 67 13.67 -4.58 -9.11
N ALA A 68 13.03 -5.31 -8.20
CA ALA A 68 11.59 -5.56 -8.23
C ALA A 68 10.74 -4.28 -8.01
N ILE A 69 11.33 -3.21 -7.46
CA ILE A 69 10.65 -1.90 -7.30
C ILE A 69 10.23 -1.35 -8.66
N THR A 70 11.04 -1.56 -9.70
CA THR A 70 10.76 -1.08 -11.05
C THR A 70 9.44 -1.65 -11.60
N GLY A 71 9.13 -2.92 -11.31
CA GLY A 71 7.86 -3.52 -11.70
C GLY A 71 6.67 -2.84 -11.02
N GLY A 72 6.77 -2.54 -9.72
CA GLY A 72 5.76 -1.78 -9.00
C GLY A 72 5.60 -0.35 -9.53
N ALA A 73 6.69 0.32 -9.87
CA ALA A 73 6.68 1.66 -10.45
C ALA A 73 6.01 1.69 -11.83
N LEU A 74 6.25 0.69 -12.68
CA LEU A 74 5.59 0.58 -13.99
C LEU A 74 4.08 0.39 -13.85
N ASN A 75 3.62 -0.42 -12.89
CA ASN A 75 2.20 -0.56 -12.60
C ASN A 75 1.57 0.79 -12.24
N PHE A 76 2.19 1.54 -11.31
CA PHE A 76 1.71 2.87 -10.94
C PHE A 76 1.75 3.87 -12.10
N LEU A 77 2.80 3.84 -12.92
CA LEU A 77 2.90 4.70 -14.09
C LEU A 77 1.78 4.42 -15.10
N ALA A 78 1.47 3.15 -15.36
CA ALA A 78 0.38 2.79 -16.26
C ALA A 78 -0.99 3.22 -15.70
N THR A 79 -1.26 2.94 -14.42
CA THR A 79 -2.55 3.27 -13.80
C THR A 79 -2.75 4.78 -13.68
N TYR A 80 -1.81 5.49 -13.05
CA TYR A 80 -1.95 6.92 -12.79
C TYR A 80 -1.65 7.78 -14.02
N GLY A 81 -0.76 7.33 -14.91
CA GLY A 81 -0.51 8.01 -16.19
C GLY A 81 -1.76 8.04 -17.06
N GLY A 82 -2.46 6.90 -17.20
CA GLY A 82 -3.73 6.85 -17.92
C GLY A 82 -4.80 7.75 -17.28
N MET A 83 -4.91 7.74 -15.95
CA MET A 83 -5.84 8.60 -15.22
C MET A 83 -5.55 10.09 -15.43
N ALA A 84 -4.28 10.49 -15.40
CA ALA A 84 -3.86 11.87 -15.62
C ALA A 84 -4.16 12.34 -17.05
N ILE A 85 -3.90 11.50 -18.05
CA ILE A 85 -4.21 11.81 -19.46
C ILE A 85 -5.73 12.01 -19.64
N TYR A 86 -6.53 11.10 -19.07
CA TYR A 86 -7.99 11.21 -19.14
C TYR A 86 -8.52 12.48 -18.45
N ALA A 87 -7.97 12.84 -17.29
CA ALA A 87 -8.42 14.03 -16.55
C ALA A 87 -7.96 15.36 -17.16
N ALA A 88 -6.91 15.36 -18.00
CA ALA A 88 -6.37 16.54 -18.66
C ALA A 88 -7.00 16.83 -20.03
N GLY A 89 -7.75 15.88 -20.60
CA GLY A 89 -8.51 16.01 -21.85
C GLY A 89 -9.98 16.32 -21.61
#